data_AF-A0A962VJ11-F1
#
_entry.id   AF-A0A962VJ11-F1
#
_cell.length_a   1.000
_cell.length_b   1.000
_cell.length_c   1.000
_cell.angle_alpha   90.00
_cell.angle_beta   90.00
_cell.angle_gamma   90.00
#
_symmetry.space_group_name_H-M   'P 1'
#
loop_
_entity.id
_entity.type
_entity.pdbx_description
1 polymer ?
#
loop_
_entity_poly.entity_id
_entity_poly.type
_entity_poly.pdbx_seq_one_letter_code
_entity_poly.pdbx_strand_id
1 'polypeptide(L)'
;GSLDLNFRGNYKAVEPLQKMFATAILHLDELPPNPKENRPYILDQLSQRNFSFNYEAGSGIKDVVVKKLRLASRIKKGDRITIEANTDQNRNAVYDLYDQIGQTVPLDLYDVTQVELEATVVVDALKPVKTVTIRLTHPRSCSLKYDALDIKLREMLIASGIEFVEREALEELPDTVDA
;
A
#
# COMPACT_ATOMS: atom_id res chain seq x y z
N GLY A 1 -16.36 8.61 4.02
CA GLY A 1 -16.63 8.06 2.66
C GLY A 1 -15.69 8.72 1.66
N SER A 2 -15.35 8.06 0.56
CA SER A 2 -14.51 8.61 -0.52
C SER A 2 -15.32 8.82 -1.80
N LEU A 3 -15.05 9.92 -2.51
CA LEU A 3 -15.58 10.17 -3.84
C LEU A 3 -14.62 9.60 -4.88
N ASP A 4 -14.96 8.46 -5.48
CA ASP A 4 -14.18 7.86 -6.57
C ASP A 4 -14.66 8.39 -7.93
N LEU A 5 -13.74 9.01 -8.68
CA LEU A 5 -14.02 9.49 -10.02
C LEU A 5 -13.67 8.41 -11.06
N ASN A 6 -14.69 7.79 -11.63
CA ASN A 6 -14.54 6.90 -12.79
C ASN A 6 -14.41 7.70 -14.11
N PHE A 7 -13.53 8.70 -14.14
CA PHE A 7 -13.32 9.56 -15.29
C PHE A 7 -11.91 9.35 -15.88
N ARG A 8 -11.83 9.09 -17.19
CA ARG A 8 -10.56 9.08 -17.93
C ARG A 8 -10.23 10.51 -18.36
N GLY A 9 -9.73 11.33 -17.45
CA GLY A 9 -9.33 12.70 -17.78
C GLY A 9 -8.51 13.38 -16.69
N ASN A 10 -8.35 14.70 -16.79
CA ASN A 10 -7.41 15.47 -15.97
C ASN A 10 -7.82 15.47 -14.48
N TYR A 11 -7.00 14.81 -13.64
CA TYR A 11 -7.16 14.73 -12.19
C TYR A 11 -7.20 16.10 -11.47
N LYS A 12 -6.81 17.20 -12.14
CA LYS A 12 -6.98 18.57 -11.59
C LYS A 12 -8.44 18.96 -11.36
N ALA A 13 -9.41 18.26 -11.96
CA ALA A 13 -10.83 18.51 -11.73
C ALA A 13 -11.38 17.83 -10.47
N VAL A 14 -10.60 16.97 -9.80
CA VAL A 14 -11.05 16.20 -8.62
C VAL A 14 -11.45 17.14 -7.48
N GLU A 15 -10.57 18.06 -7.10
CA GLU A 15 -10.80 19.01 -6.00
C GLU A 15 -12.02 19.92 -6.26
N PRO A 16 -12.18 20.56 -7.45
CA PRO A 16 -13.39 21.29 -7.77
C PRO A 16 -14.67 20.46 -7.69
N LEU A 17 -14.66 19.21 -8.19
CA LEU A 17 -15.81 18.31 -8.15
C LEU A 17 -16.16 17.90 -6.72
N GLN A 18 -15.16 17.61 -5.89
CA GLN A 18 -15.32 17.30 -4.48
C GLN A 18 -15.93 18.49 -3.72
N LYS A 19 -15.48 19.72 -3.99
CA LYS A 19 -16.05 20.93 -3.38
C LYS A 19 -17.52 21.12 -3.78
N MET A 20 -17.84 20.97 -5.06
CA MET A 20 -19.24 21.04 -5.52
C MET A 20 -20.10 19.95 -4.88
N PHE A 21 -19.59 18.72 -4.74
CA PHE A 21 -20.30 17.63 -4.10
C PHE A 21 -20.53 17.90 -2.59
N ALA A 22 -19.51 18.42 -1.89
CA ALA A 22 -19.60 18.79 -0.48
C ALA A 22 -20.71 19.80 -0.25
N THR A 23 -20.72 20.88 -1.03
CA THR A 23 -21.70 21.96 -0.87
C THR A 23 -23.09 21.53 -1.30
N ALA A 24 -23.22 20.87 -2.45
CA ALA A 24 -24.53 20.59 -3.04
C ALA A 24 -25.24 19.36 -2.44
N ILE A 25 -24.48 18.35 -2.01
CA ILE A 25 -25.04 17.07 -1.56
C ILE A 25 -24.86 16.87 -0.05
N LEU A 26 -23.68 17.18 0.48
CA LEU A 26 -23.39 16.98 1.90
C LEU A 26 -23.76 18.19 2.77
N HIS A 27 -24.07 19.33 2.14
CA HIS A 27 -24.30 20.62 2.80
C HIS A 27 -23.12 21.04 3.70
N LEU A 28 -21.91 20.72 3.26
CA LEU A 28 -20.66 21.12 3.90
C LEU A 28 -19.96 22.18 3.04
N ASP A 29 -19.41 23.21 3.67
CA ASP A 29 -18.66 24.26 2.96
C ASP A 29 -17.40 23.68 2.30
N GLU A 30 -16.70 22.80 3.01
CA GLU A 30 -15.55 22.03 2.51
C GLU A 30 -15.56 20.61 3.10
N LEU A 31 -14.99 19.66 2.36
CA LEU A 31 -14.79 18.31 2.89
C LEU A 31 -13.71 18.37 3.99
N PRO A 32 -13.87 17.62 5.09
CA PRO A 32 -12.79 17.46 6.05
C PRO A 32 -11.56 16.88 5.33
N PRO A 33 -10.33 17.30 5.72
CA PRO A 33 -9.11 16.79 5.11
C PRO A 33 -9.10 15.27 5.22
N ASN A 34 -8.79 14.59 4.12
CA ASN A 34 -8.75 13.15 4.13
C ASN A 34 -7.56 12.70 5.01
N PRO A 35 -7.78 11.97 6.12
CA PRO A 35 -6.69 11.57 7.03
C PRO A 35 -5.58 10.76 6.35
N LYS A 36 -5.87 10.21 5.15
CA LYS A 36 -4.95 9.44 4.31
C LYS A 36 -4.05 10.30 3.42
N GLU A 37 -4.35 11.59 3.20
CA GLU A 37 -3.61 12.43 2.24
C GLU A 37 -2.14 12.68 2.64
N ASN A 38 -1.78 12.48 3.90
CA ASN A 38 -0.42 12.74 4.39
C ASN A 38 0.45 11.50 4.65
N ARG A 39 0.00 10.27 4.40
CA ARG A 39 0.76 9.07 4.82
C ARG A 39 1.39 8.33 3.64
N PRO A 40 2.73 8.37 3.48
CA PRO A 40 3.40 7.58 2.46
C PRO A 40 3.46 6.10 2.87
N TYR A 41 3.40 5.20 1.88
CA TYR A 41 3.73 3.79 2.10
C TYR A 41 5.21 3.62 2.46
N ILE A 42 5.52 2.82 3.49
CA ILE A 42 6.90 2.42 3.79
C ILE A 42 7.25 1.18 2.97
N LEU A 43 7.98 1.41 1.88
CA LEU A 43 8.34 0.36 0.93
C LEU A 43 9.74 -0.23 1.13
N ASP A 44 10.66 0.48 1.79
CA ASP A 44 12.06 0.05 1.87
C ASP A 44 12.23 -1.29 2.61
N GLN A 45 11.41 -1.55 3.63
CA GLN A 45 11.39 -2.83 4.35
C GLN A 45 11.06 -4.03 3.43
N LEU A 46 10.34 -3.82 2.32
CA LEU A 46 9.98 -4.87 1.36
C LEU A 46 11.16 -5.28 0.47
N SER A 47 12.31 -4.63 0.58
CA SER A 47 13.58 -5.12 0.00
C SER A 47 14.28 -6.13 0.91
N GLN A 48 13.90 -6.21 2.19
CA GLN A 48 14.53 -7.09 3.15
C GLN A 48 13.98 -8.52 3.02
N ARG A 49 14.86 -9.49 2.75
CA ARG A 49 14.50 -10.91 2.58
C ARG A 49 13.76 -11.50 3.80
N ASN A 50 14.07 -11.04 5.00
CA ASN A 50 13.47 -11.50 6.25
C ASN A 50 12.17 -10.77 6.61
N PHE A 51 11.71 -9.83 5.77
CA PHE A 51 10.41 -9.21 5.96
C PHE A 51 9.30 -10.25 5.87
N SER A 52 8.35 -10.17 6.80
CA SER A 52 7.21 -11.08 6.88
C SER A 52 5.91 -10.30 6.92
N PHE A 53 4.95 -10.70 6.10
CA PHE A 53 3.61 -10.12 6.11
C PHE A 53 2.82 -10.65 7.30
N ASN A 54 2.23 -9.74 8.08
CA ASN A 54 1.37 -10.05 9.20
C ASN A 54 -0.10 -9.86 8.79
N TYR A 55 -0.93 -10.86 9.07
CA TYR A 55 -2.36 -10.81 8.81
C TYR A 55 -3.12 -11.72 9.79
N GLU A 56 -4.38 -11.38 10.06
CA GLU A 56 -5.20 -12.08 11.03
C GLU A 56 -5.52 -13.52 10.59
N ALA A 57 -5.48 -14.45 11.57
CA ALA A 57 -5.98 -15.80 11.42
C ALA A 57 -7.50 -15.76 11.21
N GLY A 58 -7.94 -15.95 9.97
CA GLY A 58 -9.36 -15.81 9.58
C GLY A 58 -9.61 -14.78 8.47
N SER A 59 -8.60 -13.97 8.13
CA SER A 59 -8.65 -13.06 6.97
C SER A 59 -8.90 -13.82 5.65
N GLY A 60 -8.50 -15.10 5.59
CA GLY A 60 -8.54 -15.92 4.38
C GLY A 60 -7.29 -15.78 3.52
N ILE A 61 -6.36 -14.88 3.88
CA ILE A 61 -5.06 -14.73 3.24
C ILE A 61 -4.23 -15.97 3.59
N LYS A 62 -3.74 -16.67 2.56
CA LYS A 62 -2.88 -17.85 2.71
C LYS A 62 -1.41 -17.53 2.51
N ASP A 63 -1.13 -16.65 1.55
CA ASP A 63 0.25 -16.33 1.19
C ASP A 63 0.35 -14.94 0.58
N VAL A 64 1.48 -14.29 0.79
CA VAL A 64 1.83 -13.01 0.17
C VAL A 64 3.29 -13.05 -0.24
N VAL A 65 3.57 -12.75 -1.51
CA VAL A 65 4.93 -12.74 -2.06
C VAL A 65 5.21 -11.44 -2.82
N VAL A 66 6.46 -10.99 -2.80
CA VAL A 66 6.92 -9.87 -3.61
C VAL A 66 7.24 -10.39 -5.02
N LYS A 67 6.57 -9.86 -6.05
CA LYS A 67 6.83 -10.19 -7.46
C LYS A 67 7.77 -9.20 -8.13
N LYS A 68 7.79 -7.95 -7.66
CA LYS A 68 8.52 -6.86 -8.29
C LYS A 68 8.94 -5.79 -7.29
N LEU A 69 10.18 -5.32 -7.41
CA LEU A 69 10.70 -4.12 -6.77
C LEU A 69 11.13 -3.11 -7.84
N ARG A 70 10.73 -1.85 -7.70
CA ARG A 70 11.23 -0.75 -8.54
C ARG A 70 11.97 0.25 -7.69
N LEU A 71 13.26 0.36 -7.97
CA LEU A 71 14.21 1.23 -7.30
C LEU A 71 14.39 2.51 -8.12
N ALA A 72 14.50 3.66 -7.47
CA ALA A 72 14.85 4.93 -8.12
C ALA A 72 16.16 5.47 -7.54
N SER A 73 17.05 5.98 -8.40
CA SER A 73 18.34 6.50 -7.95
C SER A 73 18.17 7.76 -7.11
N ARG A 74 18.90 7.82 -5.98
CA ARG A 74 19.05 9.03 -5.16
C ARG A 74 19.95 10.07 -5.81
N ILE A 75 20.85 9.64 -6.70
CA ILE A 75 21.90 10.48 -7.29
C ILE A 75 21.46 11.01 -8.65
N LYS A 76 20.90 10.16 -9.51
CA LYS A 76 20.53 10.52 -10.87
C LYS A 76 19.03 10.47 -11.06
N LYS A 77 18.41 11.65 -11.01
CA LYS A 77 16.96 11.81 -11.18
C LYS A 77 16.50 11.16 -12.50
N GLY A 78 15.49 10.29 -12.39
CA GLY A 78 14.88 9.60 -13.52
C GLY A 78 15.43 8.19 -13.75
N ASP A 79 16.65 7.88 -13.29
CA ASP A 79 17.20 6.53 -13.37
C ASP A 79 16.43 5.58 -12.44
N ARG A 80 16.08 4.41 -12.97
CA ARG A 80 15.31 3.38 -12.26
C ARG A 80 15.81 1.99 -12.60
N ILE A 81 15.77 1.11 -11.61
CA ILE A 81 16.02 -0.33 -11.77
C ILE A 81 14.73 -1.04 -11.40
N THR A 82 14.30 -2.00 -12.23
CA THR A 82 13.18 -2.88 -11.91
C THR A 82 13.70 -4.30 -11.77
N ILE A 83 13.38 -4.92 -10.65
CA ILE A 83 13.74 -6.29 -10.32
C ILE A 83 12.43 -7.06 -10.26
N GLU A 84 12.28 -8.04 -11.14
CA GLU A 84 11.06 -8.83 -11.31
C GLU A 84 11.47 -10.27 -11.61
N ALA A 85 10.85 -11.23 -10.93
CA ALA A 85 11.18 -12.64 -11.07
C ALA A 85 9.93 -13.51 -10.96
N ASN A 86 9.98 -14.71 -11.54
CA ASN A 86 8.91 -15.69 -11.35
C ASN A 86 9.03 -16.33 -9.96
N THR A 87 8.00 -16.16 -9.13
CA THR A 87 7.94 -16.70 -7.77
C THR A 87 7.10 -17.98 -7.63
N ASP A 88 6.61 -18.58 -8.72
CA ASP A 88 5.71 -19.73 -8.66
C ASP A 88 6.34 -20.95 -7.96
N GLN A 89 7.64 -21.18 -8.19
CA GLN A 89 8.42 -22.27 -7.59
C GLN A 89 9.31 -21.82 -6.44
N ASN A 90 9.67 -20.53 -6.40
CA ASN A 90 10.54 -19.96 -5.39
C ASN A 90 10.02 -18.59 -4.97
N ARG A 91 9.37 -18.53 -3.80
CA ARG A 91 8.84 -17.30 -3.22
C ARG A 91 9.90 -16.20 -3.00
N ASN A 92 11.17 -16.58 -2.91
CA ASN A 92 12.29 -15.67 -2.69
C ASN A 92 13.00 -15.25 -3.98
N ALA A 93 12.51 -15.63 -5.16
CA ALA A 93 13.21 -15.40 -6.43
C ALA A 93 13.54 -13.91 -6.69
N VAL A 94 12.67 -12.98 -6.26
CA VAL A 94 12.95 -11.54 -6.36
C VAL A 94 14.11 -11.12 -5.47
N TYR A 95 14.19 -11.65 -4.25
CA TYR A 95 15.29 -11.38 -3.32
C TYR A 95 16.60 -12.03 -3.77
N ASP A 96 16.55 -13.23 -4.34
CA ASP A 96 17.73 -13.89 -4.91
C ASP A 96 18.31 -13.04 -6.06
N LEU A 97 17.44 -12.51 -6.93
CA LEU A 97 17.85 -11.59 -7.99
C LEU A 97 18.33 -10.24 -7.45
N TYR A 98 17.69 -9.72 -6.40
CA TYR A 98 18.11 -8.50 -5.72
C TYR A 98 19.54 -8.62 -5.17
N ASP A 99 19.83 -9.71 -4.45
CA ASP A 99 21.15 -9.99 -3.88
C ASP A 99 22.21 -10.18 -4.98
N GLN A 100 21.86 -10.87 -6.07
CA GLN A 100 22.77 -11.04 -7.21
C GLN A 100 23.12 -9.70 -7.86
N ILE A 101 22.13 -8.82 -8.10
CA ILE A 101 22.36 -7.49 -8.67
C ILE A 101 23.19 -6.63 -7.70
N GLY A 102 22.91 -6.72 -6.40
CA GLY A 102 23.60 -6.00 -5.34
C GLY A 102 25.11 -6.29 -5.25
N GLN A 103 25.60 -7.39 -5.85
CA GLN A 103 27.03 -7.66 -5.95
C GLN A 103 27.77 -6.74 -6.94
N THR A 104 27.04 -6.09 -7.85
CA THR A 104 27.61 -5.27 -8.93
C THR A 104 27.09 -3.83 -8.92
N VAL A 105 25.88 -3.62 -8.40
CA VAL A 105 25.23 -2.31 -8.33
C VAL A 105 25.09 -1.91 -6.86
N PRO A 106 25.51 -0.68 -6.47
CA PRO A 106 25.30 -0.17 -5.12
C PRO A 106 23.83 0.18 -4.90
N LEU A 107 23.01 -0.82 -4.56
CA LEU A 107 21.57 -0.69 -4.40
C LEU A 107 21.17 0.21 -3.21
N ASP A 108 22.08 0.45 -2.27
CA ASP A 108 21.94 1.41 -1.16
C ASP A 108 21.82 2.88 -1.63
N LEU A 109 22.23 3.17 -2.86
CA LEU A 109 22.06 4.48 -3.51
C LEU A 109 20.69 4.65 -4.18
N TYR A 110 19.76 3.71 -3.96
CA TYR A 110 18.42 3.73 -4.53
C TYR A 110 17.35 3.60 -3.44
N ASP A 111 16.19 4.21 -3.68
CA ASP A 111 14.99 4.07 -2.84
C ASP A 111 13.99 3.11 -3.48
N VAL A 112 13.27 2.31 -2.66
CA VAL A 112 12.17 1.50 -3.16
C VAL A 112 10.97 2.41 -3.42
N THR A 113 10.64 2.63 -4.69
CA THR A 113 9.55 3.55 -5.09
C THR A 113 8.29 2.85 -5.54
N GLN A 114 8.34 1.55 -5.80
CA GLN A 114 7.17 0.76 -6.11
C GLN A 114 7.43 -0.71 -5.80
N VAL A 115 6.38 -1.39 -5.33
CA VAL A 115 6.37 -2.82 -5.09
C VAL A 115 5.12 -3.43 -5.72
N GLU A 116 5.27 -4.62 -6.28
CA GLU A 116 4.15 -5.46 -6.69
C GLU A 116 4.15 -6.72 -5.84
N LEU A 117 3.05 -6.93 -5.14
CA LEU A 117 2.78 -8.11 -4.33
C LEU A 117 1.76 -8.99 -5.02
N GLU A 118 1.83 -10.28 -4.73
CA GLU A 118 0.83 -11.26 -5.10
C GLU A 118 0.31 -11.92 -3.83
N ALA A 119 -0.97 -11.68 -3.52
CA ALA A 119 -1.65 -12.27 -2.38
C ALA A 119 -2.54 -13.43 -2.85
N THR A 120 -2.39 -14.57 -2.19
CA THR A 120 -3.18 -15.77 -2.42
C THR A 120 -4.23 -15.87 -1.32
N VAL A 121 -5.52 -15.83 -1.69
CA VAL A 121 -6.64 -15.69 -0.74
C VAL A 121 -7.73 -16.73 -0.99
N VAL A 122 -8.27 -17.29 0.09
CA VAL A 122 -9.47 -18.13 0.08
C VAL A 122 -10.64 -17.31 0.57
N VAL A 123 -11.61 -17.06 -0.32
CA VAL A 123 -12.81 -16.27 -0.02
C VAL A 123 -13.93 -17.16 0.55
N ASP A 124 -13.94 -18.43 0.17
CA ASP A 124 -14.93 -19.44 0.56
C ASP A 124 -14.24 -20.81 0.51
N ALA A 125 -14.45 -21.66 1.52
CA ALA A 125 -13.81 -22.96 1.63
C ALA A 125 -14.12 -23.89 0.44
N LEU A 126 -15.23 -23.67 -0.25
CA LEU A 126 -15.64 -24.46 -1.42
C LEU A 126 -15.18 -23.88 -2.76
N LYS A 127 -14.60 -22.67 -2.77
CA LYS A 127 -14.17 -21.98 -3.99
C LYS A 127 -12.67 -22.12 -4.21
N PRO A 128 -12.21 -22.08 -5.49
CA PRO A 128 -10.80 -22.07 -5.78
C PRO A 128 -10.11 -20.85 -5.14
N VAL A 129 -8.83 -21.03 -4.82
CA VAL A 129 -8.00 -19.97 -4.28
C VAL A 129 -7.87 -18.85 -5.33
N LYS A 130 -8.02 -17.61 -4.88
CA LYS A 130 -7.93 -16.41 -5.73
C LYS A 130 -6.59 -15.73 -5.52
N THR A 131 -5.95 -15.36 -6.63
CA THR A 131 -4.74 -14.53 -6.63
C THR A 131 -5.12 -13.07 -6.84
N VAL A 132 -4.55 -12.18 -6.03
CA VAL A 132 -4.76 -10.73 -6.10
C VAL A 132 -3.41 -10.03 -6.19
N THR A 133 -3.22 -9.25 -7.25
CA THR A 133 -2.03 -8.42 -7.42
C THR A 133 -2.22 -7.07 -6.74
N ILE A 134 -1.28 -6.70 -5.87
CA ILE A 134 -1.28 -5.44 -5.12
C ILE A 134 -0.09 -4.61 -5.59
N ARG A 135 -0.35 -3.44 -6.17
CA ARG A 135 0.68 -2.51 -6.61
C ARG A 135 0.70 -1.32 -5.66
N LEU A 136 1.82 -1.16 -4.95
CA LEU A 136 2.12 -0.01 -4.11
C LEU A 136 3.13 0.88 -4.83
N THR A 137 2.94 2.20 -4.81
CA THR A 137 3.85 3.16 -5.45
C THR A 137 3.98 4.41 -4.60
N HIS A 138 5.23 4.74 -4.27
CA HIS A 138 5.57 5.93 -3.52
C HIS A 138 5.18 7.21 -4.31
N PRO A 139 4.64 8.24 -3.64
CA PRO A 139 4.36 8.26 -2.21
C PRO A 139 3.04 7.60 -1.80
N ARG A 140 1.99 7.60 -2.65
CA ARG A 140 0.60 7.42 -2.16
C ARG A 140 -0.32 6.57 -3.05
N SER A 141 0.20 5.74 -3.94
CA SER A 141 -0.64 4.95 -4.85
C SER A 141 -0.70 3.50 -4.43
N CYS A 142 -1.92 2.97 -4.32
CA CYS A 142 -2.22 1.56 -4.07
C CYS A 142 -3.33 1.10 -5.03
N SER A 143 -3.20 -0.09 -5.59
CA SER A 143 -4.20 -0.65 -6.50
C SER A 143 -5.44 -1.23 -5.81
N LEU A 144 -5.39 -1.44 -4.49
CA LEU A 144 -6.52 -1.95 -3.71
C LEU A 144 -7.65 -0.92 -3.68
N LYS A 145 -8.87 -1.41 -3.84
CA LYS A 145 -10.12 -0.66 -3.71
C LYS A 145 -10.61 -0.75 -2.27
N TYR A 146 -11.93 -0.73 -2.09
CA TYR A 146 -12.65 -0.75 -0.82
C TYR A 146 -13.74 -1.82 -0.78
N ASP A 147 -13.61 -2.88 -1.57
CA ASP A 147 -14.45 -4.06 -1.38
C ASP A 147 -13.99 -4.89 -0.17
N ALA A 148 -14.83 -5.82 0.27
CA ALA A 148 -14.56 -6.60 1.49
C ALA A 148 -13.25 -7.39 1.45
N LEU A 149 -12.78 -7.80 0.26
CA LEU A 149 -11.51 -8.51 0.11
C LEU A 149 -10.34 -7.52 0.18
N ASP A 150 -10.44 -6.40 -0.53
CA ASP A 150 -9.41 -5.38 -0.57
C ASP A 150 -9.23 -4.69 0.79
N ILE A 151 -10.29 -4.56 1.60
CA ILE A 151 -10.20 -4.09 2.98
C ILE A 151 -9.32 -5.01 3.83
N LYS A 152 -9.50 -6.32 3.74
CA LYS A 152 -8.66 -7.31 4.45
C LYS A 152 -7.21 -7.25 4.01
N LEU A 153 -6.96 -7.02 2.72
CA LEU A 153 -5.60 -6.85 2.19
C LEU A 153 -4.97 -5.55 2.69
N ARG A 154 -5.76 -4.47 2.86
CA ARG A 154 -5.29 -3.22 3.49
C ARG A 154 -4.98 -3.42 4.97
N GLU A 155 -5.81 -4.13 5.71
CA GLU A 155 -5.56 -4.49 7.11
C GLU A 155 -4.24 -5.27 7.25
N MET A 156 -3.95 -6.18 6.31
CA MET A 156 -2.65 -6.86 6.23
C MET A 156 -1.49 -5.89 5.98
N LEU A 157 -1.63 -4.90 5.09
CA LEU A 157 -0.59 -3.88 4.90
C LEU A 157 -0.34 -3.06 6.17
N ILE A 158 -1.39 -2.77 6.94
CA ILE A 158 -1.30 -2.03 8.20
C ILE A 158 -0.63 -2.88 9.28
N ALA A 159 -1.08 -4.12 9.47
CA ALA A 159 -0.49 -5.06 10.42
C ALA A 159 0.98 -5.40 10.10
N SER A 160 1.36 -5.29 8.82
CA SER A 160 2.74 -5.46 8.34
C SER A 160 3.59 -4.18 8.43
N GLY A 161 3.04 -3.06 8.92
CA GLY A 161 3.75 -1.79 9.04
C GLY A 161 4.07 -1.11 7.70
N ILE A 162 3.38 -1.48 6.61
CA ILE A 162 3.57 -0.92 5.27
C ILE A 162 2.67 0.31 5.06
N GLU A 163 1.44 0.24 5.60
CA GLU A 163 0.47 1.34 5.61
C GLU A 163 0.29 1.83 7.06
N PHE A 164 0.24 3.15 7.26
CA PHE A 164 -0.02 3.73 8.57
C PHE A 164 -1.49 4.08 8.76
N VAL A 165 -2.03 3.70 9.90
CA VAL A 165 -3.31 4.22 10.44
C VAL A 165 -3.01 4.89 11.76
N GLU A 166 -3.56 6.09 12.00
CA GLU A 166 -3.56 6.67 13.34
C GLU A 166 -4.41 5.75 14.21
N ARG A 167 -3.78 5.07 15.17
CA ARG A 167 -4.56 4.72 16.36
C ARG A 167 -4.82 6.04 17.07
N GLU A 168 -6.11 6.33 17.22
CA GLU A 168 -6.72 7.46 17.90
C GLU A 168 -5.77 8.19 18.89
N ALA A 169 -5.35 9.41 18.55
CA ALA A 169 -4.91 10.38 19.53
C ALA A 169 -6.12 10.94 20.31
N LEU A 170 -6.94 10.05 20.88
CA LEU A 170 -8.13 10.39 21.68
C LEU A 170 -8.22 9.64 23.02
N GLU A 171 -7.14 8.98 23.46
CA GLU A 171 -7.00 8.56 24.86
C GLU A 171 -5.78 9.25 25.47
N GLU A 172 -6.00 10.48 25.96
CA GLU A 172 -5.44 11.07 27.19
C GLU A 172 -5.71 12.58 27.16
N LEU A 173 -6.99 12.96 27.31
CA LEU A 173 -7.29 14.16 28.08
C LEU A 173 -7.31 13.69 29.53
N PRO A 174 -6.39 14.15 30.40
CA PRO A 174 -6.54 13.88 31.82
C PRO A 174 -7.83 14.54 32.28
N ASP A 175 -8.73 13.73 32.87
CA ASP A 175 -9.80 14.21 33.71
C ASP A 175 -9.18 15.17 34.73
N THR A 176 -9.38 16.48 34.54
CA THR A 176 -9.20 17.44 35.62
C THR A 176 -10.32 17.18 36.61
N VAL A 177 -10.04 16.27 37.55
CA VAL A 177 -10.81 16.07 38.76
C VAL A 177 -10.50 17.23 39.70
N ASP A 178 -11.54 17.97 40.04
CA ASP A 178 -11.78 18.86 41.17
C ASP A 178 -10.61 19.27 42.10
N ALA A 179 -10.46 20.59 42.25
CA ALA A 179 -10.24 21.25 43.55
C ALA A 179 -10.83 22.67 43.53
#